data_AF-A0A2S9GAF8-F1
#
_entry.id   AF-A0A2S9GAF8-F1
#
_cell.length_a   1.000
_cell.length_b   1.000
_cell.length_c   1.000
_cell.angle_alpha   90.00
_cell.angle_beta   90.00
_cell.angle_gamma   90.00
#
_symmetry.space_group_name_H-M   'P 1'
#
loop_
_entity.id
_entity.type
_entity.pdbx_description
1 polymer ?
#
loop_
_entity_poly.entity_id
_entity_poly.type
_entity_poly.pdbx_seq_one_letter_code
_entity_poly.pdbx_strand_id
1 'polypeptide(L)' 'MFDLRLFSIRESRHRIHNPLTERQLADFGAALYLPAGARILDLACGSGELLSTWARDHDVTGVGVDINSDFIASAR' A
#
# COMPACT_ATOMS: atom_id res chain seq x y z
N MET A 1 3.02 -23.31 -4.70
CA MET A 1 2.63 -22.05 -4.05
C MET A 1 3.77 -21.66 -3.12
N PHE A 2 4.25 -20.42 -3.16
CA PHE A 2 5.36 -19.97 -2.31
C PHE A 2 4.94 -19.97 -0.84
N ASP A 3 5.85 -20.27 0.08
CA ASP A 3 5.61 -20.09 1.51
C ASP A 3 5.70 -18.59 1.85
N LEU A 4 4.54 -17.97 2.07
CA LEU A 4 4.44 -16.54 2.39
C LEU A 4 4.88 -16.24 3.83
N ARG A 5 4.97 -17.25 4.70
CA ARG A 5 5.26 -17.06 6.13
C ARG A 5 6.61 -16.42 6.39
N LEU A 6 7.61 -16.73 5.56
CA LEU A 6 8.93 -16.11 5.66
C LEU A 6 8.83 -14.58 5.49
N PHE A 7 8.02 -14.12 4.54
CA PHE A 7 7.79 -12.69 4.29
C PHE A 7 6.98 -12.07 5.42
N SER A 8 5.92 -12.73 5.89
CA SER A 8 5.15 -12.26 7.04
C SER A 8 6.03 -12.03 8.27
N ILE A 9 7.00 -12.92 8.54
CA ILE A 9 7.93 -12.77 9.66
C ILE A 9 8.95 -11.66 9.40
N ARG A 10 9.64 -11.70 8.25
CA ARG A 10 10.70 -10.73 7.92
C ARG A 10 10.16 -9.30 7.86
N GLU A 11 8.96 -9.15 7.31
CA GLU A 11 8.38 -7.87 6.97
C GLU A 11 7.26 -7.45 7.92
N SER A 12 7.11 -8.13 9.06
CA SER A 12 6.01 -7.92 10.01
C SER A 12 5.88 -6.50 10.58
N ARG A 13 6.93 -5.67 10.40
CA ARG A 13 6.98 -4.28 10.85
C ARG A 13 7.08 -3.27 9.71
N HIS A 14 7.07 -3.75 8.46
CA HIS A 14 7.08 -2.87 7.30
C HIS A 14 5.67 -2.39 7.03
N ARG A 15 5.52 -1.09 6.85
CA ARG A 15 4.33 -0.49 6.25
C ARG A 15 4.44 -0.47 4.73
N ILE A 16 5.66 -0.26 4.24
CA ILE A 16 6.03 -0.25 2.81
C ILE A 16 6.93 -1.45 2.52
N HIS A 17 6.47 -2.38 1.70
CA HIS A 17 7.17 -3.63 1.35
C HIS A 17 8.12 -3.47 0.15
N ASN A 18 8.58 -2.25 -0.07
CA ASN A 18 9.46 -1.85 -1.16
C ASN A 18 10.59 -0.97 -0.60
N PRO A 19 11.73 -0.85 -1.31
CA PRO A 19 12.82 0.03 -0.92
C PRO A 19 12.47 1.51 -1.16
N LEU A 20 11.42 1.97 -0.49
CA LEU A 20 10.89 3.32 -0.53
C LEU A 20 10.73 3.84 0.89
N THR A 21 11.12 5.09 1.09
CA THR A 21 10.77 5.85 2.28
C THR A 21 9.34 6.35 2.19
N GLU A 22 8.72 6.66 3.34
CA GLU A 22 7.39 7.30 3.38
C GLU A 22 7.36 8.59 2.57
N ARG A 23 8.46 9.37 2.59
CA ARG A 23 8.59 10.60 1.80
C ARG A 23 8.56 10.34 0.29
N GLN A 24 9.27 9.31 -0.18
CA GLN A 24 9.24 8.96 -1.61
C GLN A 24 7.84 8.54 -2.06
N LEU A 25 7.09 7.82 -1.21
CA LEU A 25 5.72 7.43 -1.51
C LEU A 25 4.75 8.62 -1.54
N ALA A 26 4.93 9.60 -0.64
CA ALA A 26 4.16 10.83 -0.63
C ALA A 26 4.49 11.74 -1.83
N ASP A 27 5.78 11.93 -2.12
CA ASP A 27 6.25 12.70 -3.29
C ASP A 27 5.71 12.09 -4.60
N PHE A 28 5.62 10.75 -4.66
CA PHE A 28 5.02 10.05 -5.81
C PHE A 28 3.53 10.38 -5.97
N GLY A 29 2.74 10.31 -4.90
CA GLY A 29 1.31 10.64 -4.93
C GLY A 29 1.06 12.08 -5.39
N ALA A 30 1.82 13.03 -4.84
CA ALA A 30 1.73 14.44 -5.21
C ALA A 30 2.06 14.69 -6.69
N ALA A 31 3.06 13.98 -7.23
CA ALA A 31 3.49 14.14 -8.63
C ALA A 31 2.45 13.65 -9.66
N LEU A 32 1.47 12.83 -9.25
CA LEU A 32 0.44 12.31 -10.14
C LEU A 32 -0.72 13.27 -10.39
N TYR A 33 -0.89 14.31 -9.56
CA TYR A 33 -1.99 15.28 -9.65
C TYR A 33 -3.36 14.60 -9.80
N LEU A 34 -3.59 13.54 -9.02
CA LEU A 34 -4.85 12.79 -9.07
C LEU A 34 -6.02 13.73 -8.73
N PRO A 35 -7.12 13.69 -9.50
CA PRO A 35 -8.30 14.45 -9.14
C PRO A 35 -8.91 13.89 -7.86
N ALA A 36 -9.47 14.78 -7.03
CA ALA A 36 -10.29 14.38 -5.89
C ALA A 36 -11.40 13.41 -6.35
N GLY A 37 -11.62 12.34 -5.59
CA GLY A 37 -12.51 11.24 -5.92
C GLY A 37 -11.96 10.22 -6.92
N ALA A 38 -10.68 10.32 -7.34
CA ALA A 38 -10.07 9.29 -8.19
C ALA A 38 -10.15 7.89 -7.56
N ARG A 39 -10.25 6.87 -8.40
CA ARG A 39 -10.36 5.46 -7.99
C ARG A 39 -9.11 4.70 -8.38
N ILE A 40 -8.48 4.06 -7.42
CA ILE A 40 -7.23 3.31 -7.58
C ILE A 40 -7.48 1.80 -7.38
N LEU A 41 -6.89 0.99 -8.25
CA LEU A 41 -6.71 -0.45 -8.04
C LEU A 41 -5.22 -0.69 -7.76
N ASP A 42 -4.90 -1.22 -6.59
CA ASP A 42 -3.54 -1.54 -6.18
C ASP A 42 -3.36 -3.07 -6.11
N LEU A 43 -2.59 -3.63 -7.04
CA LEU A 43 -2.32 -5.06 -7.14
C LEU A 43 -0.97 -5.37 -6.49
N ALA A 44 -0.97 -6.32 -5.55
CA ALA A 44 0.10 -6.55 -4.58
C ALA A 44 0.28 -5.35 -3.64
N CYS A 45 -0.83 -4.93 -3.01
CA CYS A 45 -0.87 -3.73 -2.17
C CYS A 45 -0.07 -3.83 -0.86
N GLY A 46 0.43 -5.02 -0.50
CA GLY A 46 1.08 -5.28 0.79
C GLY A 46 0.17 -4.86 1.95
N SER A 47 0.75 -4.18 2.95
CA SER A 47 0.01 -3.62 4.10
C SER A 47 -0.80 -2.36 3.79
N GLY A 48 -1.01 -2.02 2.50
CA GLY A 48 -1.96 -1.00 2.06
C GLY A 48 -1.51 0.45 2.25
N GLU A 49 -0.23 0.70 2.55
CA GLU A 49 0.25 2.04 2.92
C GLU A 49 0.02 3.09 1.82
N LEU A 50 0.15 2.72 0.53
CA LEU A 50 -0.12 3.62 -0.59
C LEU A 50 -1.58 4.10 -0.57
N LEU A 51 -2.55 3.17 -0.61
CA LEU A 51 -3.97 3.52 -0.64
C LEU A 51 -4.38 4.29 0.62
N SER A 52 -3.92 3.87 1.81
CA SER A 52 -4.25 4.51 3.08
C SER A 52 -3.72 5.95 3.17
N THR A 53 -2.48 6.17 2.74
CA THR A 53 -1.88 7.51 2.76
C THR A 53 -2.49 8.42 1.71
N TRP A 54 -2.71 7.91 0.51
CA TRP A 54 -3.23 8.73 -0.59
C TRP A 54 -4.71 9.02 -0.42
N ALA A 55 -5.51 8.11 0.15
CA ALA A 55 -6.90 8.42 0.49
C ALA A 55 -6.99 9.60 1.47
N ARG A 56 -6.10 9.63 2.46
CA ARG A 56 -6.00 10.72 3.44
C ARG A 56 -5.50 12.03 2.82
N ASP A 57 -4.48 11.97 1.96
CA ASP A 57 -3.74 13.16 1.50
C ASP A 57 -4.23 13.72 0.15
N HIS A 58 -4.90 12.91 -0.67
CA HIS A 58 -5.28 13.23 -2.04
C HIS A 58 -6.76 12.99 -2.36
N ASP A 59 -7.60 12.67 -1.34
CA ASP A 59 -9.04 12.42 -1.49
C ASP A 59 -9.36 11.35 -2.55
N VAL A 60 -8.55 10.30 -2.61
CA VAL A 60 -8.79 9.16 -3.51
C VAL A 60 -9.48 8.01 -2.77
N THR A 61 -10.11 7.13 -3.54
CA THR A 61 -10.66 5.87 -3.04
C THR A 61 -10.03 4.70 -3.79
N GLY A 62 -10.09 3.48 -3.26
CA GLY A 62 -9.51 2.37 -3.98
C GLY A 62 -9.76 1.00 -3.38
N VAL A 63 -9.25 0.00 -4.10
CA VAL A 63 -9.27 -1.41 -3.70
C VAL A 63 -7.84 -1.93 -3.78
N GLY A 64 -7.35 -2.45 -2.66
CA GLY A 64 -6.08 -3.18 -2.57
C GLY A 64 -6.31 -4.68 -2.66
N VAL A 65 -5.47 -5.38 -3.43
CA VAL A 65 -5.45 -6.84 -3.53
C VAL A 65 -4.04 -7.31 -3.23
N ASP A 66 -3.91 -8.25 -2.31
CA ASP A 66 -2.64 -8.93 -2.01
C ASP A 66 -2.90 -10.41 -1.74
N ILE A 67 -1.89 -11.24 -2.00
CA ILE A 67 -1.95 -12.69 -1.77
C ILE A 67 -1.63 -13.05 -0.32
N ASN A 68 -0.92 -12.18 0.42
CA ASN A 68 -0.58 -12.41 1.81
C ASN A 68 -1.68 -11.88 2.74
N SER A 69 -2.39 -12.81 3.39
CA SER A 69 -3.46 -12.49 4.34
C SER A 69 -2.98 -11.68 5.55
N ASP A 70 -1.73 -11.87 5.98
CA ASP A 70 -1.18 -11.12 7.12
C ASP A 70 -1.00 -9.64 6.77
N PHE A 71 -0.55 -9.35 5.54
CA PHE A 71 -0.43 -7.99 5.05
C PHE A 71 -1.82 -7.34 4.87
N ILE A 72 -2.79 -8.09 4.33
CA ILE A 72 -4.19 -7.62 4.24
C ILE A 72 -4.79 -7.35 5.63
N ALA A 73 -4.44 -8.14 6.65
CA ALA A 73 -4.89 -7.90 8.01
C ALA A 73 -4.29 -6.60 8.58
N SER A 74 -3.02 -6.29 8.28
CA SER A 74 -2.40 -5.01 8.66
C SER A 74 -2.95 -3.79 7.90
N ALA A 75 -3.53 -4.00 6.72
CA ALA A 75 -4.12 -2.94 5.90
C ALA A 75 -5.53 -2.49 6.34
N ARG A 76 -6.13 -3.14 7.35
CA ARG A 76 -7.50 -2.90 7.84
C ARG A 76 -7.49 -2.22 9.21
#